data_AF-A0A382NUN1-F1
#
_entry.id   AF-A0A382NUN1-F1
#
_cell.length_a   1.000
_cell.length_b   1.000
_cell.length_c   1.000
_cell.angle_alpha   90.00
_cell.angle_beta   90.00
_cell.angle_gamma   90.00
#
_symmetry.space_group_name_H-M   'P 1'
#
loop_
_entity.id
_entity.type
_entity.pdbx_description
1 polymer ?
#
loop_
_entity_poly.entity_id
_entity_poly.type
_entity_poly.pdbx_seq_one_letter_code
_entity_poly.pdbx_strand_id
1 'polypeptide(L)'
;MLKAEVKDFLESNREEIGICFDHARQAYIDAIMPIWNAHLEVNDAVETWFGGNVGMRRLMHLSHYVTTNMAMLIPEYLRSEKVVRLVPEEVKDQVPNMHLKHRISKETGIPFALLISADIDEDGDILDIHDLITAGPEEDPLLTEWGTASILALQQEGVDLPDELAELIRLPDSLA
;
A
#
# COMPACT_ATOMS: atom_id res chain seq x y z
N MET A 1 -9.03 20.10 6.59
CA MET A 1 -8.00 21.02 6.05
C MET A 1 -6.89 20.24 5.39
N LEU A 2 -6.02 19.52 6.11
CA LEU A 2 -4.92 18.74 5.51
C LEU A 2 -5.36 17.74 4.42
N LYS A 3 -6.48 17.02 4.62
CA LYS A 3 -7.05 16.13 3.60
C LYS A 3 -7.41 16.85 2.29
N ALA A 4 -7.82 18.12 2.37
CA ALA A 4 -8.11 18.93 1.19
C ALA A 4 -6.81 19.32 0.46
N GLU A 5 -5.78 19.76 1.18
CA GLU A 5 -4.47 20.08 0.57
C GLU A 5 -3.85 18.89 -0.17
N VAL A 6 -3.89 17.69 0.45
CA VAL A 6 -3.44 16.45 -0.21
C VAL A 6 -4.29 16.16 -1.45
N LYS A 7 -5.61 16.34 -1.35
CA LYS A 7 -6.52 16.10 -2.48
C LYS A 7 -6.23 17.05 -3.64
N ASP A 8 -6.16 18.34 -3.38
CA ASP A 8 -5.94 19.37 -4.40
C ASP A 8 -4.58 19.17 -5.09
N PHE A 9 -3.54 18.79 -4.33
CA PHE A 9 -2.24 18.45 -4.88
C PHE A 9 -2.31 17.24 -5.82
N LEU A 10 -2.94 16.14 -5.39
CA LEU A 10 -3.03 14.92 -6.19
C LEU A 10 -3.94 15.11 -7.42
N GLU A 11 -5.05 15.83 -7.30
CA GLU A 11 -5.94 16.16 -8.42
C GLU A 11 -5.23 17.01 -9.48
N SER A 12 -4.35 17.93 -9.06
CA SER A 12 -3.52 18.71 -9.98
C SER A 12 -2.52 17.86 -10.78
N ASN A 13 -2.23 16.65 -10.31
CA ASN A 13 -1.32 15.68 -10.95
C ASN A 13 -2.06 14.46 -11.53
N ARG A 14 -3.39 14.48 -11.59
CA ARG A 14 -4.23 13.35 -12.00
C ARG A 14 -3.79 12.73 -13.33
N GLU A 15 -3.55 13.56 -14.34
CA GLU A 15 -3.21 13.09 -15.69
C GLU A 15 -1.92 12.28 -15.69
N GLU A 16 -0.89 12.75 -14.99
CA GLU A 16 0.40 12.05 -14.89
C GLU A 16 0.25 10.73 -14.13
N ILE A 17 -0.54 10.72 -13.05
CA ILE A 17 -0.85 9.50 -12.30
C ILE A 17 -1.54 8.47 -13.19
N GLY A 18 -2.58 8.87 -13.93
CA GLY A 18 -3.32 7.99 -14.83
C GLY A 18 -2.45 7.42 -15.95
N ILE A 19 -1.61 8.25 -16.59
CA ILE A 19 -0.66 7.81 -17.63
C ILE A 19 0.30 6.72 -17.10
N CYS A 20 0.79 6.88 -15.87
CA CYS A 20 1.73 5.94 -15.26
C CYS A 20 1.07 4.70 -14.66
N PHE A 21 -0.23 4.72 -14.37
CA PHE A 21 -0.89 3.70 -13.56
C PHE A 21 -0.76 2.30 -14.17
N ASP A 22 -1.14 2.15 -15.43
CA ASP A 22 -1.12 0.86 -16.13
C ASP A 22 0.28 0.29 -16.26
N HIS A 23 1.25 1.15 -16.59
CA HIS A 23 2.64 0.76 -16.71
C HIS A 23 3.21 0.30 -15.35
N ALA A 24 2.96 1.06 -14.29
CA ALA A 24 3.39 0.73 -12.93
C ALA A 24 2.74 -0.56 -12.42
N ARG A 25 1.44 -0.77 -12.69
CA ARG A 25 0.68 -1.98 -12.39
C ARG A 25 1.27 -3.18 -13.11
N GLN A 26 1.47 -3.09 -14.43
CA GLN A 26 2.02 -4.18 -15.22
C GLN A 26 3.45 -4.51 -14.81
N ALA A 27 4.30 -3.52 -14.56
CA ALA A 27 5.66 -3.73 -14.10
C ALA A 27 5.76 -4.41 -12.73
N TYR A 28 4.75 -4.25 -11.87
CA TYR A 28 4.63 -5.01 -10.62
C TYR A 28 4.24 -6.47 -10.89
N ILE A 29 3.21 -6.69 -11.70
CA ILE A 29 2.72 -8.03 -12.08
C ILE A 29 3.83 -8.84 -12.73
N ASP A 30 4.55 -8.26 -13.70
CA ASP A 30 5.65 -8.91 -14.42
C ASP A 30 6.79 -9.33 -13.49
N ALA A 31 7.02 -8.59 -12.41
CA ALA A 31 8.04 -8.92 -11.43
C ALA A 31 7.60 -10.05 -10.49
N ILE A 32 6.33 -10.08 -10.06
CA ILE A 32 5.88 -10.99 -9.01
C ILE A 32 5.29 -12.30 -9.54
N MET A 33 4.56 -12.27 -10.65
CA MET A 33 3.85 -13.43 -11.17
C MET A 33 4.76 -14.61 -11.54
N PRO A 34 5.95 -14.42 -12.14
CA PRO A 34 6.85 -15.54 -12.41
C PRO A 34 7.28 -16.27 -11.14
N ILE A 35 7.57 -15.53 -10.07
CA ILE A 35 8.00 -16.08 -8.78
C ILE A 35 6.83 -16.82 -8.11
N TRP A 36 5.64 -16.22 -8.15
CA TRP A 36 4.42 -16.81 -7.62
C TRP A 36 4.04 -18.12 -8.32
N ASN A 37 4.05 -18.13 -9.65
CA ASN A 37 3.70 -19.31 -10.43
C ASN A 37 4.68 -20.46 -10.17
N ALA A 38 5.99 -20.17 -10.13
CA ALA A 38 7.00 -21.16 -9.79
C ALA A 38 6.82 -21.72 -8.36
N HIS A 39 6.44 -20.88 -7.40
CA HIS A 39 6.15 -21.31 -6.03
C HIS A 39 4.87 -22.17 -5.95
N LEU A 40 3.82 -21.82 -6.69
CA LEU A 40 2.60 -22.62 -6.75
C LEU A 40 2.85 -24.03 -7.29
N GLU A 41 3.68 -24.17 -8.33
CA GLU A 41 4.07 -25.50 -8.84
C GLU A 41 4.75 -26.35 -7.76
N VAL A 42 5.63 -25.74 -6.95
CA VAL A 42 6.27 -26.40 -5.82
C VAL A 42 5.25 -26.76 -4.74
N ASN A 43 4.34 -25.85 -4.39
CA ASN A 43 3.30 -26.10 -3.38
C ASN A 43 2.39 -27.26 -3.80
N ASP A 44 1.94 -27.30 -5.05
CA ASP A 44 1.07 -28.35 -5.56
C ASP A 44 1.80 -29.71 -5.62
N ALA A 45 3.08 -29.72 -5.96
CA ALA A 45 3.90 -30.92 -5.86
C ALA A 45 4.02 -31.40 -4.40
N VAL A 46 4.25 -30.48 -3.45
CA VAL A 46 4.32 -30.81 -2.02
C VAL A 46 2.98 -31.40 -1.54
N GLU A 47 1.85 -30.77 -1.89
CA GLU A 47 0.51 -31.27 -1.56
C GLU A 47 0.25 -32.66 -2.17
N THR A 48 0.64 -32.86 -3.43
CA THR A 48 0.42 -34.13 -4.15
C THR A 48 1.18 -35.29 -3.51
N TRP A 49 2.46 -35.09 -3.18
CA TRP A 49 3.33 -36.16 -2.68
C TRP A 49 3.27 -36.34 -1.16
N PHE A 50 2.94 -35.29 -0.40
CA PHE A 50 3.00 -35.26 1.06
C PHE A 50 1.67 -34.91 1.76
N GLY A 51 0.59 -34.68 1.03
CA GLY A 51 -0.75 -34.43 1.58
C GLY A 51 -1.44 -35.65 2.19
N GLY A 52 -0.92 -36.85 1.93
CA GLY A 52 -1.35 -38.09 2.57
C GLY A 52 -0.82 -38.25 4.01
N ASN A 53 -1.45 -39.11 4.80
CA ASN A 53 -1.25 -39.30 6.25
C ASN A 53 0.11 -39.92 6.63
N VAL A 54 1.21 -39.32 6.16
CA VAL A 54 2.61 -39.66 6.46
C VAL A 54 3.14 -38.60 7.42
N GLY A 55 3.85 -39.01 8.47
CA GLY A 55 4.22 -38.20 9.64
C GLY A 55 5.09 -36.95 9.42
N MET A 56 5.19 -36.41 8.20
CA MET A 56 6.04 -35.27 7.83
C MET A 56 5.22 -33.98 7.57
N ARG A 57 4.33 -33.61 8.50
CA ARG A 57 3.51 -32.38 8.42
C ARG A 57 4.34 -31.09 8.35
N ARG A 58 5.61 -31.12 8.76
CA ARG A 58 6.47 -29.92 8.78
C ARG A 58 6.68 -29.33 7.38
N LEU A 59 6.87 -30.17 6.36
CA LEU A 59 7.07 -29.71 4.98
C LEU A 59 5.80 -29.09 4.41
N MET A 60 4.65 -29.74 4.62
CA MET A 60 3.33 -29.21 4.26
C MET A 60 3.05 -27.88 4.94
N HIS A 61 3.28 -27.78 6.25
CA HIS A 61 3.08 -26.55 7.00
C HIS A 61 3.98 -25.42 6.51
N LEU A 62 5.25 -25.70 6.21
CA LEU A 62 6.16 -24.71 5.63
C LEU A 62 5.68 -24.24 4.26
N SER A 63 5.31 -25.18 3.39
CA SER A 63 4.78 -24.87 2.06
C SER A 63 3.54 -23.99 2.13
N HIS A 64 2.59 -24.34 2.99
CA HIS A 64 1.39 -23.53 3.23
C HIS A 64 1.71 -22.17 3.82
N TYR A 65 2.60 -22.10 4.80
CA TYR A 65 3.04 -20.83 5.40
C TYR A 65 3.64 -19.88 4.36
N VAL A 66 4.56 -20.36 3.53
CA VAL A 66 5.17 -19.55 2.46
C VAL A 66 4.13 -19.15 1.42
N THR A 67 3.25 -20.07 1.02
CA THR A 67 2.17 -19.80 0.06
C THR A 67 1.23 -18.70 0.57
N THR A 68 0.83 -18.74 1.83
CA THR A 68 -0.01 -17.71 2.45
C THR A 68 0.67 -16.33 2.44
N ASN A 69 1.96 -16.25 2.78
CA ASN A 69 2.68 -14.98 2.77
C ASN A 69 2.85 -14.45 1.35
N MET A 70 3.20 -15.30 0.39
CA MET A 70 3.35 -14.90 -1.01
C MET A 70 2.02 -14.50 -1.65
N ALA A 71 0.90 -15.11 -1.23
CA ALA A 71 -0.43 -14.73 -1.70
C ALA A 71 -0.78 -13.26 -1.43
N MET A 72 -0.24 -12.67 -0.35
CA MET A 72 -0.43 -11.25 -0.01
C MET A 72 0.23 -10.31 -1.03
N LEU A 73 1.17 -10.82 -1.84
CA LEU A 73 1.85 -10.07 -2.91
C LEU A 73 1.08 -10.11 -4.23
N ILE A 74 0.01 -10.89 -4.33
CA ILE A 74 -0.75 -11.06 -5.56
C ILE A 74 -1.96 -10.13 -5.49
N PRO A 75 -2.22 -9.27 -6.49
CA PRO A 75 -3.44 -8.48 -6.54
C PRO A 75 -4.70 -9.36 -6.47
N GLU A 76 -5.75 -8.91 -5.79
CA GLU A 76 -6.96 -9.68 -5.52
C GLU A 76 -7.59 -10.25 -6.79
N TYR A 77 -7.67 -9.45 -7.86
CA TYR A 77 -8.24 -9.84 -9.15
C TYR A 77 -7.43 -10.93 -9.89
N LEU A 78 -6.20 -11.21 -9.45
CA LEU A 78 -5.34 -12.30 -9.96
C LEU A 78 -5.31 -13.52 -9.03
N ARG A 79 -5.93 -13.46 -7.85
CA ARG A 79 -5.98 -14.58 -6.90
C ARG A 79 -7.01 -15.61 -7.33
N SER A 80 -6.67 -16.89 -7.22
CA SER A 80 -7.66 -17.97 -7.35
C SER A 80 -8.52 -18.08 -6.09
N GLU A 81 -9.68 -18.73 -6.17
CA GLU A 81 -10.56 -18.94 -4.99
C GLU A 81 -9.84 -19.62 -3.81
N LYS A 82 -8.89 -20.53 -4.10
CA LYS A 82 -8.05 -21.19 -3.08
C LYS A 82 -7.20 -20.15 -2.33
N VAL A 83 -6.69 -19.16 -3.05
CA VAL A 83 -5.74 -18.15 -2.57
C VAL A 83 -6.44 -17.01 -1.85
N VAL A 84 -7.63 -16.60 -2.32
CA VAL A 84 -8.46 -15.58 -1.65
C VAL A 84 -8.71 -15.95 -0.18
N ARG A 85 -8.92 -17.24 0.12
CA ARG A 85 -9.15 -17.72 1.50
C ARG A 85 -7.90 -17.71 2.39
N LEU A 86 -6.70 -17.51 1.81
CA LEU A 86 -5.45 -17.48 2.56
C LEU A 86 -5.08 -16.08 3.02
N VAL A 87 -5.52 -15.04 2.31
CA VAL A 87 -5.18 -13.66 2.62
C VAL A 87 -6.18 -13.09 3.61
N PRO A 88 -5.74 -12.52 4.75
CA PRO A 88 -6.64 -11.85 5.68
C PRO A 88 -7.35 -10.66 5.02
N GLU A 89 -8.64 -10.49 5.32
CA GLU A 89 -9.46 -9.39 4.80
C GLU A 89 -8.91 -8.01 5.23
N GLU A 90 -8.15 -7.95 6.33
CA GLU A 90 -7.53 -6.71 6.80
C GLU A 90 -6.35 -6.26 5.92
N VAL A 91 -5.73 -7.20 5.18
CA VAL A 91 -4.54 -6.93 4.36
C VAL A 91 -4.91 -6.60 2.90
N LYS A 92 -6.02 -7.15 2.38
CA LYS A 92 -6.52 -6.94 1.00
C LYS A 92 -5.40 -6.88 -0.04
N ASP A 93 -5.29 -5.74 -0.72
CA ASP A 93 -4.28 -5.40 -1.73
C ASP A 93 -3.32 -4.32 -1.22
N GLN A 94 -3.13 -4.18 0.10
CA GLN A 94 -2.22 -3.17 0.65
C GLN A 94 -0.79 -3.29 0.08
N VAL A 95 -0.24 -4.50 -0.02
CA VAL A 95 1.12 -4.70 -0.55
C VAL A 95 1.20 -4.38 -2.05
N PRO A 96 0.36 -4.95 -2.93
CA PRO A 96 0.29 -4.53 -4.33
C PRO A 96 0.12 -3.00 -4.50
N ASN A 97 -0.75 -2.37 -3.71
CA ASN A 97 -1.00 -0.93 -3.77
C ASN A 97 0.22 -0.11 -3.34
N MET A 98 0.94 -0.53 -2.30
CA MET A 98 2.21 0.10 -1.92
C MET A 98 3.23 0.07 -3.06
N HIS A 99 3.38 -1.07 -3.73
CA HIS A 99 4.30 -1.20 -4.85
C HIS A 99 3.89 -0.37 -6.06
N LEU A 100 2.61 -0.37 -6.40
CA LEU A 100 2.03 0.46 -7.46
C LEU A 100 2.33 1.94 -7.21
N LYS A 101 1.96 2.45 -6.04
CA LYS A 101 2.13 3.86 -5.67
C LYS A 101 3.60 4.26 -5.56
N HIS A 102 4.47 3.39 -5.09
CA HIS A 102 5.91 3.65 -5.08
C HIS A 102 6.50 3.72 -6.50
N ARG A 103 5.98 2.94 -7.46
CA ARG A 103 6.38 3.05 -8.87
C ARG A 103 5.86 4.35 -9.50
N ILE A 104 4.59 4.67 -9.30
CA ILE A 104 4.01 5.95 -9.76
C ILE A 104 4.84 7.12 -9.21
N SER A 105 5.19 7.10 -7.92
CA SER A 105 6.05 8.10 -7.30
C SER A 105 7.40 8.24 -8.01
N LYS A 106 8.05 7.14 -8.38
CA LYS A 106 9.33 7.16 -9.09
C LYS A 106 9.23 7.67 -10.53
N GLU A 107 8.11 7.43 -11.19
CA GLU A 107 7.91 7.81 -12.59
C GLU A 107 7.47 9.27 -12.75
N THR A 108 6.65 9.75 -11.83
CA THR A 108 6.08 11.12 -11.86
C THR A 108 6.89 12.12 -11.03
N GLY A 109 7.64 11.65 -10.02
CA GLY A 109 8.27 12.52 -9.01
C GLY A 109 7.34 12.91 -7.87
N ILE A 110 6.05 12.58 -7.95
CA ILE A 110 5.08 12.83 -6.88
C ILE A 110 5.52 12.10 -5.60
N PRO A 111 5.53 12.75 -4.43
CA PRO A 111 5.93 12.10 -3.19
C PRO A 111 5.10 10.87 -2.85
N PHE A 112 5.77 9.75 -2.59
CA PHE A 112 5.12 8.49 -2.19
C PHE A 112 4.21 8.65 -0.99
N ALA A 113 4.56 9.51 -0.03
CA ALA A 113 3.76 9.79 1.15
C ALA A 113 2.35 10.33 0.83
N LEU A 114 2.21 11.09 -0.26
CA LEU A 114 0.93 11.63 -0.71
C LEU A 114 0.13 10.57 -1.47
N LEU A 115 0.80 9.76 -2.30
CA LEU A 115 0.14 8.67 -3.02
C LEU A 115 -0.34 7.56 -2.06
N ILE A 116 0.46 7.20 -1.05
CA ILE A 116 0.12 6.12 -0.12
C ILE A 116 -1.06 6.47 0.79
N SER A 117 -1.27 7.76 1.08
CA SER A 117 -2.38 8.23 1.90
C SER A 117 -3.72 8.33 1.15
N ALA A 118 -3.75 8.13 -0.17
CA ALA A 118 -4.96 8.25 -0.99
C ALA A 118 -5.36 6.92 -1.67
N ASP A 119 -6.66 6.66 -1.80
CA ASP A 119 -7.17 5.64 -2.72
C ASP A 119 -7.36 6.27 -4.09
N ILE A 120 -6.72 5.68 -5.11
CA ILE A 120 -6.60 6.27 -6.45
C ILE A 120 -6.91 5.18 -7.46
N ASP A 121 -7.80 5.47 -8.39
CA ASP A 121 -8.15 4.54 -9.47
C ASP A 121 -7.20 4.64 -10.67
N GLU A 122 -7.48 3.82 -11.70
CA GLU A 122 -6.64 3.74 -12.90
C GLU A 122 -6.67 4.99 -13.78
N ASP A 123 -7.67 5.86 -13.63
CA ASP A 123 -7.77 7.15 -14.32
C ASP A 123 -7.09 8.29 -13.52
N GLY A 124 -6.44 7.95 -12.39
CA GLY A 124 -5.82 8.88 -11.47
C GLY A 124 -6.82 9.64 -10.58
N ASP A 125 -8.10 9.25 -10.57
CA ASP A 125 -9.11 9.90 -9.74
C ASP A 125 -8.95 9.51 -8.27
N ILE A 126 -9.04 10.52 -7.40
CA ILE A 126 -8.92 10.36 -5.96
C ILE A 126 -10.27 9.95 -5.39
N LEU A 127 -10.41 8.66 -5.04
CA LEU A 127 -11.63 8.08 -4.50
C LEU A 127 -11.82 8.44 -3.03
N ASP A 128 -10.76 8.32 -2.23
CA ASP A 128 -10.72 8.70 -0.82
C ASP A 128 -9.29 9.04 -0.38
N ILE A 129 -9.15 9.67 0.79
CA ILE A 129 -7.87 9.89 1.45
C ILE A 129 -8.01 9.41 2.89
N HIS A 130 -7.06 8.61 3.37
CA HIS A 130 -7.02 8.15 4.74
C HIS A 130 -7.12 9.32 5.73
N ASP A 131 -7.65 9.06 6.93
CA ASP A 131 -7.65 10.08 7.97
C ASP A 131 -6.21 10.47 8.32
N LEU A 132 -5.90 11.75 8.15
CA LEU A 132 -4.55 12.30 8.37
C LEU A 132 -4.41 12.87 9.78
N ILE A 133 -5.53 13.29 10.36
CA ILE A 133 -5.66 13.86 11.70
C ILE A 133 -6.87 13.21 12.36
N THR A 134 -6.73 12.82 13.63
CA THR A 134 -7.79 12.24 14.45
C THR A 134 -7.89 12.98 15.78
N ALA A 135 -9.00 12.80 16.50
CA ALA A 135 -9.16 13.34 17.84
C ALA A 135 -8.36 12.50 18.85
N GLY A 136 -7.48 13.15 19.60
CA GLY A 136 -6.71 12.57 20.70
C GLY A 136 -7.44 12.57 22.04
N PRO A 137 -6.75 12.12 23.11
CA PRO A 137 -7.23 12.32 24.46
C PRO A 137 -7.45 13.83 24.69
N GLU A 138 -8.62 14.21 25.20
CA GLU A 138 -9.02 15.63 25.41
C GLU A 138 -9.42 16.42 24.16
N GLU A 139 -9.71 15.74 23.04
CA GLU A 139 -10.12 16.34 21.75
C GLU A 139 -9.01 17.11 21.01
N ASP A 140 -7.77 17.02 21.49
CA ASP A 140 -6.62 17.61 20.80
C ASP A 140 -6.32 16.88 19.47
N PRO A 141 -5.98 17.60 18.39
CA PRO A 141 -5.68 16.98 17.10
C PRO A 141 -4.39 16.16 17.15
N LEU A 142 -4.46 14.89 16.76
CA LEU A 142 -3.32 13.98 16.64
C LEU A 142 -3.11 13.55 15.18
N LEU A 143 -1.87 13.60 14.72
CA LEU A 143 -1.48 13.07 13.41
C LEU A 143 -1.55 11.54 13.42
N THR A 144 -2.15 10.99 12.37
CA THR A 144 -2.11 9.54 12.12
C THR A 144 -0.77 9.14 11.51
N GLU A 145 -0.59 7.84 11.24
CA GLU A 145 0.57 7.33 10.51
C GLU A 145 0.78 7.99 9.13
N TRP A 146 -0.29 8.53 8.54
CA TRP A 146 -0.28 9.21 7.25
C TRP A 146 -0.02 10.72 7.37
N GLY A 147 -0.40 11.33 8.50
CA GLY A 147 -0.44 12.77 8.68
C GLY A 147 0.91 13.45 8.60
N THR A 148 1.87 13.01 9.42
CA THR A 148 3.22 13.60 9.46
C THR A 148 3.92 13.53 8.12
N ALA A 149 3.87 12.36 7.46
CA ALA A 149 4.53 12.17 6.17
C ALA A 149 3.88 13.04 5.08
N SER A 150 2.55 13.22 5.11
CA SER A 150 1.83 14.05 4.15
C SER A 150 2.19 15.54 4.30
N ILE A 151 2.26 16.06 5.53
CA ILE A 151 2.67 17.45 5.79
C ILE A 151 4.08 17.71 5.26
N LEU A 152 5.03 16.84 5.62
CA LEU A 152 6.43 17.00 5.19
C LEU A 152 6.58 16.92 3.67
N ALA A 153 5.83 16.04 3.02
CA ALA A 153 5.83 15.92 1.57
C ALA A 153 5.26 17.17 0.89
N LEU A 154 4.12 17.70 1.35
CA LEU A 154 3.55 18.94 0.80
C LEU A 154 4.51 20.13 0.96
N GLN A 155 5.19 20.24 2.10
CA GLN A 155 6.21 21.28 2.33
C GLN A 155 7.41 21.14 1.39
N GLN A 156 7.86 19.91 1.12
CA GLN A 156 8.95 19.64 0.16
C GLN A 156 8.58 20.05 -1.27
N GLU A 157 7.31 19.88 -1.63
CA GLU A 157 6.76 20.33 -2.92
C GLU A 157 6.46 21.84 -2.96
N GLY A 158 6.74 22.57 -1.87
CA GLY A 158 6.55 24.02 -1.79
C GLY A 158 5.10 24.46 -1.61
N VAL A 159 4.21 23.57 -1.17
CA VAL A 159 2.83 23.92 -0.81
C VAL A 159 2.83 24.73 0.50
N ASP A 160 2.21 25.91 0.45
CA ASP A 160 2.09 26.79 1.61
C ASP A 160 0.98 26.29 2.53
N LEU A 161 1.37 25.59 3.59
CA LEU A 161 0.43 25.02 4.55
C LEU A 161 0.08 26.04 5.64
N PRO A 162 -1.18 26.09 6.10
CA PRO A 162 -1.57 26.87 7.27
C PRO A 162 -0.67 26.57 8.49
N ASP A 163 -0.31 27.63 9.23
CA ASP A 163 0.58 27.56 10.39
C ASP A 163 0.14 26.49 11.41
N GLU A 164 -1.16 26.34 11.59
CA GLU A 164 -1.80 25.36 12.49
C GLU A 164 -1.42 23.91 12.13
N LEU A 165 -1.27 23.57 10.84
CA LEU A 165 -0.82 22.24 10.40
C LEU A 165 0.69 22.08 10.54
N ALA A 166 1.45 23.16 10.30
CA ALA A 166 2.89 23.16 10.48
C ALA A 166 3.28 23.02 11.96
N GLU A 167 2.44 23.46 12.89
CA GLU A 167 2.64 23.30 14.33
C GLU A 167 2.44 21.85 14.80
N LEU A 168 1.57 21.07 14.15
CA LEU A 168 1.33 19.66 14.51
C LEU A 168 2.57 18.76 14.36
N ILE A 169 3.53 19.15 13.51
CA ILE A 169 4.80 18.42 13.33
C ILE A 169 5.94 18.96 14.20
N ARG A 170 5.75 20.09 14.90
CA ARG A 170 6.78 20.60 15.81
C ARG A 170 6.83 19.71 17.04
N LEU A 171 8.02 19.20 17.35
CA LEU A 171 8.25 18.49 18.60
C LEU A 171 7.88 19.41 19.77
N PRO A 172 7.19 18.91 20.81
CA PRO A 172 6.95 19.71 22.00
C PRO A 172 8.28 20.16 22.61
N ASP A 173 8.36 21.42 23.04
CA ASP A 173 9.57 22.06 23.59
C ASP A 173 10.26 21.26 24.72
N SER A 174 9.57 20.30 25.33
CA SER A 174 10.14 19.37 26.33
C SER A 174 11.11 18.32 25.76
N LEU A 175 11.23 18.20 24.43
CA LEU A 175 12.07 17.22 23.74
C LEU A 175 13.15 17.84 22.83
N ALA A 176 13.28 19.18 22.81
CA ALA A 176 14.27 19.92 22.02
C ALA A 176 15.51 20.32 22.84
#